data_AF-A0A9E5DG34-F1
#
_entry.id   AF-A0A9E5DG34-F1
#
_cell.length_a   1.000
_cell.length_b   1.000
_cell.length_c   1.000
_cell.angle_alpha   90.00
_cell.angle_beta   90.00
_cell.angle_gamma   90.00
#
_symmetry.space_group_name_H-M   'P 1'
#
loop_
_entity.id
_entity.type
_entity.pdbx_description
1 polymer ?
#
loop_
_entity_poly.entity_id
_entity_poly.type
_entity_poly.pdbx_seq_one_letter_code
_entity_poly.pdbx_strand_id
1 'polypeptide(L)'
;RVVEAQMSKDSARAAMYANEIAEIRKITKQLIATQIALEQVSLRLETVTELGDIYTNLVPVLGVIREIRAAMKGMMPEFSYELEEVEEGLQEVVMEAGEFTGGRIDYTATSPEAKKILEEASTIAEQKMKESFPELPSISTSSQKSTTPQQK
;
A
#
# COMPACT_ATOMS: atom_id res chain seq x y z
N ARG A 1 30.38 -26.16 -37.99
CA ARG A 1 31.17 -24.90 -37.99
C ARG A 1 32.47 -25.00 -37.19
N VAL A 2 32.48 -25.08 -35.84
CA VAL A 2 33.76 -25.27 -35.08
C VAL A 2 34.48 -26.56 -35.50
N VAL A 3 33.75 -27.68 -35.51
CA VAL A 3 34.29 -29.01 -35.89
C VAL A 3 34.82 -29.00 -37.32
N GLU A 4 34.12 -28.37 -38.26
CA GLU A 4 34.55 -28.24 -39.66
C GLU A 4 35.83 -27.40 -39.80
N ALA A 5 35.93 -26.25 -39.12
CA ALA A 5 37.13 -25.41 -39.12
C ALA A 5 38.33 -26.12 -38.47
N GLN A 6 38.08 -26.91 -37.43
CA GLN A 6 39.09 -27.75 -36.78
C GLN A 6 39.60 -28.84 -37.75
N MET A 7 38.69 -29.50 -38.48
CA MET A 7 39.02 -30.54 -39.46
C MET A 7 39.77 -29.98 -40.69
N SER A 8 39.48 -28.75 -41.11
CA SER A 8 40.21 -28.06 -42.17
C SER A 8 41.55 -27.45 -41.71
N LYS A 9 41.99 -27.72 -40.47
CA LYS A 9 43.18 -27.15 -39.82
C LYS A 9 43.21 -25.62 -39.78
N ASP A 10 42.05 -24.98 -39.86
CA ASP A 10 41.91 -23.53 -39.71
C ASP A 10 41.71 -23.19 -38.23
N SER A 11 42.82 -23.21 -37.49
CA SER A 11 42.80 -23.06 -36.03
C SER A 11 42.32 -21.67 -35.59
N ALA A 12 42.54 -20.63 -36.40
CA ALA A 12 42.10 -19.28 -36.10
C ALA A 12 40.56 -19.17 -36.15
N ARG A 13 39.92 -19.67 -37.22
CA ARG A 13 38.45 -19.69 -37.30
C ARG A 13 37.82 -20.61 -36.27
N ALA A 14 38.43 -21.77 -35.99
CA ALA A 14 37.93 -22.67 -34.96
C ALA A 14 37.90 -22.01 -33.58
N ALA A 15 38.98 -21.28 -33.22
CA ALA A 15 39.05 -20.52 -31.97
C ALA A 15 38.01 -19.38 -31.92
N MET A 16 37.83 -18.64 -33.00
CA MET A 16 36.82 -17.57 -33.10
C MET A 16 35.41 -18.12 -32.84
N TYR A 17 35.00 -19.18 -33.54
CA TYR A 17 33.69 -19.81 -33.35
C TYR A 17 33.53 -20.42 -31.94
N ALA A 18 34.59 -20.97 -31.35
CA ALA A 18 34.54 -21.49 -29.99
C ALA A 18 34.28 -20.38 -28.96
N ASN A 19 34.92 -19.21 -29.14
CA ASN A 19 34.70 -18.03 -28.29
C ASN A 19 33.27 -17.49 -28.43
N GLU A 20 32.74 -17.40 -29.65
CA GLU A 20 31.34 -16.99 -29.88
C GLU A 20 30.36 -17.93 -29.17
N ILE A 21 30.57 -19.26 -29.26
CA ILE A 21 29.72 -20.24 -28.57
C ILE A 21 29.84 -20.11 -27.05
N ALA A 22 31.03 -19.82 -26.53
CA ALA A 22 31.24 -19.60 -25.10
C ALA A 22 30.46 -18.37 -24.60
N GLU A 23 30.49 -17.26 -25.35
CA GLU A 23 29.71 -16.06 -25.03
C GLU A 23 28.20 -16.29 -25.17
N ILE A 24 27.74 -16.99 -26.21
CA ILE A 24 26.32 -17.37 -26.34
C ILE A 24 25.88 -18.19 -25.13
N ARG A 25 26.66 -19.20 -24.71
CA ARG A 25 26.34 -20.01 -23.53
C ARG A 25 26.27 -19.19 -22.25
N LYS A 26 27.15 -18.19 -22.10
CA LYS A 26 27.14 -17.27 -20.96
C LYS A 26 25.85 -16.45 -20.93
N ILE A 27 25.46 -15.88 -22.07
CA ILE A 27 24.21 -15.12 -22.21
C ILE A 27 23.00 -16.03 -21.96
N THR A 28 22.98 -17.25 -22.49
CA THR A 28 21.88 -18.20 -22.26
C THR A 28 21.69 -18.51 -20.78
N LYS A 29 22.78 -18.72 -20.02
CA LYS A 29 22.70 -18.93 -18.57
C LYS A 29 22.10 -17.72 -17.86
N GLN A 30 22.49 -16.52 -18.26
CA GLN A 30 21.96 -15.28 -17.68
C GLN A 30 20.47 -15.11 -18.00
N LEU A 31 20.05 -15.40 -19.24
CA LEU A 31 18.63 -15.36 -19.62
C LEU A 31 17.78 -16.35 -18.85
N ILE A 32 18.26 -17.58 -18.63
CA ILE A 32 17.55 -18.58 -17.81
C ILE A 32 17.38 -18.07 -16.37
N ALA A 33 18.43 -17.49 -15.78
CA ALA A 33 18.33 -16.91 -14.45
C ALA A 33 17.33 -15.74 -14.39
N THR A 34 17.33 -14.87 -15.42
CA THR A 34 16.35 -13.78 -15.54
C THR A 34 14.93 -14.30 -15.70
N GLN A 35 14.72 -15.35 -16.51
CA GLN A 35 13.41 -15.97 -16.66
C GLN A 35 12.86 -16.46 -15.32
N ILE A 36 13.67 -17.22 -14.57
CA ILE A 36 13.28 -17.72 -13.24
C ILE A 36 12.96 -16.56 -12.29
N ALA A 37 13.75 -15.49 -12.30
CA ALA A 37 13.49 -14.32 -11.48
C ALA A 37 12.15 -13.65 -11.85
N LEU A 38 11.82 -13.55 -13.15
CA LEU A 38 10.54 -13.00 -13.61
C LEU A 38 9.36 -13.90 -13.25
N GLU A 39 9.50 -15.22 -13.34
CA GLU A 39 8.48 -16.18 -12.88
C GLU A 39 8.20 -16.03 -11.38
N GLN A 40 9.24 -15.84 -10.56
CA GLN A 40 9.08 -15.57 -9.13
C GLN A 40 8.35 -14.25 -8.85
N VAL A 41 8.65 -13.20 -9.62
CA VAL A 41 7.92 -11.92 -9.52
C VAL A 41 6.46 -12.10 -9.91
N SER A 42 6.19 -12.83 -11.00
CA SER A 42 4.82 -13.12 -11.45
C SER A 42 4.01 -13.84 -10.38
N LEU A 43 4.57 -14.88 -9.76
CA LEU A 43 3.90 -15.61 -8.67
C LEU A 43 3.57 -14.70 -7.48
N ARG A 44 4.47 -13.78 -7.11
CA ARG A 44 4.17 -12.82 -6.04
C ARG A 44 3.07 -11.84 -6.43
N LEU A 45 3.04 -11.39 -7.67
CA LEU A 45 1.98 -10.50 -8.17
C LEU A 45 0.62 -11.21 -8.22
N GLU A 46 0.60 -12.49 -8.54
CA GLU A 46 -0.61 -13.33 -8.47
C GLU A 46 -1.15 -13.37 -7.03
N THR A 47 -0.31 -13.65 -6.04
CA THR A 47 -0.72 -13.60 -4.61
C THR A 47 -1.24 -12.22 -4.19
N VAL A 48 -0.62 -11.12 -4.66
CA VAL A 48 -1.12 -9.76 -4.40
C VAL A 48 -2.49 -9.53 -5.02
N THR A 49 -2.73 -10.08 -6.21
CA THR A 49 -4.02 -9.97 -6.89
C THR A 49 -5.09 -10.78 -6.15
N GLU A 50 -4.80 -12.03 -5.78
CA GLU A 50 -5.71 -12.89 -5.03
C GLU A 50 -6.12 -12.28 -3.69
N LEU A 51 -5.17 -11.71 -2.93
CA LEU A 51 -5.47 -11.03 -1.66
C LEU A 51 -6.26 -9.72 -1.88
N GLY A 52 -6.01 -9.01 -2.98
CA GLY A 52 -6.81 -7.84 -3.40
C GLY A 52 -8.25 -8.21 -3.73
N ASP A 53 -8.46 -9.34 -4.41
CA ASP A 53 -9.79 -9.86 -4.70
C ASP A 53 -10.51 -10.26 -3.41
N ILE A 54 -9.82 -10.89 -2.44
CA ILE A 54 -10.39 -11.18 -1.12
C ILE A 54 -10.84 -9.88 -0.43
N TYR A 55 -9.98 -8.86 -0.39
CA TYR A 55 -10.32 -7.56 0.21
C TYR A 55 -11.58 -6.94 -0.43
N THR A 56 -11.61 -6.85 -1.76
CA THR A 56 -12.74 -6.22 -2.48
C THR A 56 -14.05 -7.00 -2.34
N ASN A 57 -13.98 -8.34 -2.19
CA ASN A 57 -15.16 -9.19 -2.05
C ASN A 57 -15.67 -9.30 -0.60
N LEU A 58 -14.79 -9.24 0.41
CA LEU A 58 -15.18 -9.36 1.81
C LEU A 58 -15.71 -8.06 2.42
N VAL A 59 -15.27 -6.89 1.95
CA VAL A 59 -15.76 -5.59 2.44
C VAL A 59 -17.29 -5.46 2.37
N PRO A 60 -17.97 -5.79 1.24
CA PRO A 60 -19.43 -5.80 1.17
C PRO A 60 -20.09 -6.79 2.15
N VAL A 61 -19.47 -7.96 2.37
CA VAL A 61 -19.98 -9.00 3.28
C VAL A 61 -20.01 -8.50 4.73
N LEU A 62 -19.01 -7.71 5.14
CA LEU A 62 -18.98 -7.07 6.45
C LEU A 62 -20.19 -6.14 6.64
N GLY A 63 -20.58 -5.40 5.60
CA GLY A 63 -21.79 -4.56 5.61
C GLY A 63 -23.06 -5.39 5.84
N VAL A 64 -23.19 -6.51 5.14
CA VAL A 64 -24.34 -7.42 5.28
C VAL A 64 -24.41 -8.01 6.70
N ILE A 65 -23.27 -8.45 7.28
CA ILE A 65 -23.25 -8.98 8.65
C ILE A 65 -23.68 -7.93 9.66
N ARG A 66 -23.23 -6.67 9.52
CA ARG A 66 -23.65 -5.56 10.38
C ARG A 66 -25.17 -5.32 10.33
N GLU A 67 -25.76 -5.39 9.14
CA GLU A 67 -27.21 -5.26 8.97
C GLU A 67 -27.97 -6.40 9.64
N ILE A 68 -27.53 -7.65 9.46
CA ILE A 68 -28.14 -8.83 10.10
C ILE A 68 -28.01 -8.74 11.62
N ARG A 69 -26.83 -8.37 12.13
CA ARG A 69 -26.59 -8.17 13.56
C ARG A 69 -27.54 -7.12 14.15
N ALA A 70 -27.71 -5.99 13.45
CA ALA A 70 -28.63 -4.94 13.88
C ALA A 70 -30.09 -5.43 13.92
N ALA A 71 -30.53 -6.21 12.93
CA ALA A 71 -31.86 -6.82 12.93
C ALA A 71 -32.05 -7.82 14.08
N MET A 72 -31.05 -8.67 14.34
CA MET A 72 -31.10 -9.67 15.41
C MET A 72 -31.06 -9.06 16.80
N LYS A 73 -30.41 -7.90 16.99
CA LYS A 73 -30.39 -7.19 18.27
C LYS A 73 -31.80 -6.87 18.81
N GLY A 74 -32.78 -6.66 17.92
CA GLY A 74 -34.17 -6.41 18.31
C GLY A 74 -35.04 -7.67 18.47
N MET A 75 -34.66 -8.80 17.86
CA MET A 75 -35.43 -10.04 17.86
C MET A 75 -34.88 -11.10 18.82
N MET A 76 -33.57 -11.32 18.76
CA MET A 76 -32.84 -12.37 19.47
C MET A 76 -31.43 -11.85 19.84
N PRO A 77 -31.31 -11.11 20.97
CA PRO A 77 -30.07 -10.45 21.38
C PRO A 77 -28.88 -11.41 21.53
N GLU A 78 -29.10 -12.63 22.03
CA GLU A 78 -28.08 -13.68 22.15
C GLU A 78 -27.39 -13.99 20.82
N PHE A 79 -28.16 -14.01 19.72
CA PHE A 79 -27.62 -14.27 18.39
C PHE A 79 -26.89 -13.05 17.81
N SER A 80 -27.21 -11.85 18.28
CA SER A 80 -26.49 -10.63 17.89
C SER A 80 -25.07 -10.56 18.47
N TYR A 81 -24.81 -11.25 19.59
CA TYR A 81 -23.47 -11.39 20.17
C TYR A 81 -22.62 -12.39 19.37
N GLU A 82 -23.19 -13.52 18.96
CA GLU A 82 -22.51 -14.48 18.07
C GLU A 82 -22.12 -13.82 16.73
N LEU A 83 -23.00 -12.98 16.18
CA LEU A 83 -22.72 -12.22 14.95
C LEU A 83 -21.68 -11.10 15.14
N GLU A 84 -21.49 -10.60 16.36
CA GLU A 84 -20.42 -9.66 16.68
C GLU A 84 -19.05 -10.32 16.57
N GLU A 85 -18.90 -11.55 17.08
CA GLU A 85 -17.66 -12.31 16.95
C GLU A 85 -17.32 -12.60 15.47
N VAL A 86 -18.34 -12.92 14.66
CA VAL A 86 -18.17 -13.11 13.21
C VAL A 86 -17.80 -11.79 12.51
N GLU A 87 -18.40 -10.67 12.90
CA GLU A 87 -18.07 -9.33 12.39
C GLU A 87 -16.61 -8.96 12.70
N GLU A 88 -16.17 -9.17 13.95
CA GLU A 88 -14.81 -8.88 14.40
C GLU A 88 -13.77 -9.72 13.65
N GLY A 89 -13.99 -11.04 13.55
CA GLY A 89 -13.09 -11.94 12.81
C GLY A 89 -13.02 -11.58 11.32
N LEU A 90 -14.15 -11.21 10.70
CA LEU A 90 -14.16 -10.77 9.32
C LEU A 90 -13.43 -9.43 9.13
N GLN A 91 -13.58 -8.51 10.08
CA GLN A 91 -12.90 -7.23 10.06
C GLN A 91 -11.37 -7.39 10.17
N GLU A 92 -10.89 -8.34 10.98
CA GLU A 92 -9.47 -8.69 11.08
C GLU A 92 -8.93 -9.18 9.73
N VAL A 93 -9.62 -10.13 9.08
CA VAL A 93 -9.21 -10.68 7.77
C VAL A 93 -9.18 -9.59 6.69
N VAL A 94 -10.20 -8.72 6.66
CA VAL A 94 -10.24 -7.59 5.71
C VAL A 94 -9.12 -6.60 5.99
N MET A 95 -8.77 -6.36 7.25
CA MET A 95 -7.67 -5.48 7.62
C MET A 95 -6.31 -6.05 7.20
N GLU A 96 -6.07 -7.33 7.44
CA GLU A 96 -4.84 -8.02 7.05
C GLU A 96 -4.69 -8.04 5.52
N ALA A 97 -5.76 -8.35 4.78
CA ALA A 97 -5.76 -8.28 3.31
C ALA A 97 -5.59 -6.85 2.77
N GLY A 98 -6.13 -5.85 3.47
CA GLY A 98 -6.01 -4.43 3.13
C GLY A 98 -4.58 -3.90 3.33
N GLU A 99 -3.95 -4.22 4.47
CA GLU A 99 -2.56 -3.83 4.75
C GLU A 99 -1.60 -4.41 3.72
N PHE A 100 -1.79 -5.68 3.33
CA PHE A 100 -0.99 -6.34 2.31
C PHE A 100 -1.10 -5.67 0.93
N THR A 101 -2.29 -5.17 0.57
CA THR A 101 -2.59 -4.62 -0.76
C THR A 101 -2.39 -3.10 -0.84
N GLY A 102 -2.02 -2.46 0.26
CA GLY A 102 -1.92 -1.00 0.36
C GLY A 102 -3.28 -0.28 0.45
N GLY A 103 -4.35 -1.04 0.67
CA GLY A 103 -5.67 -0.52 0.97
C GLY A 103 -5.67 0.14 2.36
N ARG A 104 -5.71 1.47 2.41
CA ARG A 104 -5.88 2.18 3.68
C ARG A 104 -7.32 2.01 4.14
N ILE A 105 -7.54 1.22 5.18
CA ILE A 105 -8.75 1.33 5.98
C ILE A 105 -8.61 2.62 6.79
N ASP A 106 -9.45 3.61 6.52
CA ASP A 106 -9.54 4.78 7.38
C ASP A 106 -10.09 4.32 8.74
N TYR A 107 -9.22 4.29 9.74
CA TYR A 107 -9.61 4.07 11.13
C TYR A 107 -10.39 5.29 11.61
N THR A 108 -11.69 5.32 11.33
CA THR A 108 -12.57 6.33 11.90
C THR A 108 -12.93 5.90 13.31
N ALA A 109 -12.74 6.76 14.31
CA ALA A 109 -13.26 6.52 15.65
C ALA A 109 -14.79 6.37 15.58
N THR A 110 -15.27 5.15 15.78
CA THR A 110 -16.69 4.82 15.62
C THR A 110 -17.50 5.17 16.86
N SER A 111 -16.90 5.05 18.05
CA SER A 111 -17.58 5.37 19.30
C SER A 111 -17.47 6.86 19.66
N PRO A 112 -18.51 7.45 20.30
CA PRO A 112 -18.47 8.85 20.73
C PRO A 112 -17.38 9.11 21.77
N GLU A 113 -17.08 8.13 22.62
CA GLU A 113 -15.98 8.20 23.59
C GLU A 113 -14.61 8.23 22.90
N ALA A 114 -14.39 7.37 21.89
CA ALA A 114 -13.15 7.38 21.13
C ALA A 114 -12.94 8.70 20.36
N LYS A 115 -14.01 9.29 19.80
CA LYS A 115 -13.94 10.62 19.17
C LYS A 115 -13.52 11.70 20.16
N LYS A 116 -14.10 11.69 21.37
CA LYS A 116 -13.76 12.65 22.42
C LYS A 116 -12.31 12.53 22.87
N ILE A 117 -11.81 11.30 23.05
CA ILE A 117 -10.41 11.04 23.40
C ILE A 117 -9.47 11.59 22.31
N LEU A 118 -9.81 11.40 21.02
CA LEU A 118 -9.03 11.93 19.91
C LEU A 118 -9.05 13.46 19.86
N GLU A 119 -10.19 14.11 20.14
CA GLU A 119 -10.28 15.57 20.24
C GLU A 119 -9.42 16.13 21.39
N GLU A 120 -9.46 15.51 22.56
CA GLU A 120 -8.63 15.89 23.71
C GLU A 120 -7.13 15.72 23.39
N ALA A 121 -6.76 14.61 22.76
CA ALA A 121 -5.39 14.35 22.33
C ALA A 121 -4.92 15.35 21.26
N SER A 122 -5.77 15.69 20.28
CA SER A 122 -5.48 16.70 19.25
C SER A 122 -5.23 18.07 19.88
N THR A 123 -6.07 18.47 20.84
CA THR A 123 -5.93 19.74 21.56
C THR A 123 -4.59 19.82 22.30
N ILE A 124 -4.19 18.74 22.98
CA ILE A 124 -2.89 18.66 23.69
C ILE A 124 -1.72 18.69 22.69
N ALA A 125 -1.85 18.01 21.54
CA ALA A 125 -0.83 18.02 20.50
C ALA A 125 -0.64 19.42 19.90
N GLU A 126 -1.73 20.14 19.61
CA GLU A 126 -1.70 21.53 19.14
C GLU A 126 -1.01 22.45 20.15
N GLN A 127 -1.33 22.31 21.44
CA GLN A 127 -0.69 23.10 22.48
C GLN A 127 0.82 22.83 22.56
N LYS A 128 1.24 21.56 22.52
CA LYS A 128 2.67 21.19 22.49
C LYS A 128 3.39 21.69 21.24
N MET A 129 2.73 21.65 20.08
CA MET A 129 3.28 22.20 18.85
C MET A 129 3.49 23.71 18.97
N LYS A 130 2.52 24.44 19.55
CA LYS A 130 2.60 25.88 19.79
C LYS A 130 3.70 26.27 20.79
N GLU A 131 3.94 25.43 21.80
CA GLU A 131 5.05 25.60 22.76
C GLU A 131 6.42 25.28 22.15
N SER A 132 6.49 24.26 21.27
CA SER A 132 7.76 23.81 20.65
C SER A 132 8.16 24.61 19.41
N PHE A 133 7.19 25.24 18.74
CA PHE A 133 7.39 26.13 17.60
C PHE A 133 6.75 27.49 17.91
N PRO A 134 7.52 28.49 18.36
CA PRO A 134 6.99 29.84 18.54
C PRO A 134 6.42 30.36 17.22
N GLU A 135 5.30 31.09 17.30
CA GLU A 135 4.66 31.69 16.12
C GLU A 135 5.69 32.49 15.32
N LEU A 136 5.80 32.20 14.02
CA LEU A 136 6.65 32.99 13.14
C LEU A 136 6.20 34.46 13.23
N PRO A 137 7.12 35.41 13.42
CA PRO A 137 6.76 36.80 13.60
C PRO A 137 5.89 37.23 12.42
N SER A 138 4.70 37.74 12.74
CA SER A 138 3.81 38.34 11.75
C SER A 138 4.59 39.47 11.09
N ILE A 139 5.00 39.26 9.83
CA ILE A 139 5.56 40.33 9.01
C ILE A 139 4.46 41.38 8.93
N SER A 140 4.64 42.42 9.72
CA SER A 140 3.83 43.60 9.74
C SER A 140 4.02 44.25 8.37
N THR A 141 3.09 44.01 7.44
CA THR A 141 2.93 44.86 6.26
C THR A 141 2.54 46.25 6.73
N SER A 142 3.56 47.04 7.03
CA SER A 142 3.49 48.49 7.13
C SER A 142 3.10 49.04 5.76
N SER A 143 1.79 49.11 5.50
CA SER A 143 1.27 50.01 4.47
C SER A 143 0.86 51.30 5.16
N GLN A 144 1.53 52.35 4.69
CA GLN A 144 1.66 53.67 5.28
C GLN A 144 0.33 54.42 5.37
N LYS A 145 0.20 55.16 6.47
CA LYS A 145 -0.74 56.26 6.66
C LYS A 145 -0.33 57.43 5.76
N SER A 146 -1.20 57.87 4.85
CA SER A 146 -1.24 59.26 4.33
C SER A 146 -2.71 59.63 4.05
N THR A 147 -3.37 60.28 5.03
CA THR A 147 -3.80 61.69 4.99
C THR A 147 -4.85 62.02 3.93
N THR A 148 -6.10 62.13 4.38
CA THR A 148 -7.23 62.84 3.73
C THR A 148 -6.91 64.34 3.59
N PRO A 149 -7.52 65.05 2.62
CA PRO A 149 -8.64 65.89 2.99
C PRO A 149 -9.85 65.83 2.03
N GLN A 150 -11.02 66.16 2.59
CA GLN A 150 -12.34 66.30 1.97
C GLN A 150 -12.35 67.32 0.82
N GLN A 151 -13.24 67.12 -0.16
CA GLN A 151 -14.14 68.20 -0.58
C GLN A 151 -15.42 67.68 -1.24
N LYS A 152 -16.52 68.30 -0.80
CA LYS A 152 -17.88 68.25 -1.30
C LYS A 152 -18.16 69.60 -1.96
#